data_AF-A0AAW7JWQ5-F1
#
_entry.id   AF-A0AAW7JWQ5-F1
#
_cell.length_a   1.000
_cell.length_b   1.000
_cell.length_c   1.000
_cell.angle_alpha   90.00
_cell.angle_beta   90.00
_cell.angle_gamma   90.00
#
_symmetry.space_group_name_H-M   'P 1'
#
loop_
_entity.id
_entity.type
_entity.pdbx_description
1 polymer ?
#
loop_
_entity_poly.entity_id
_entity_poly.type
_entity_poly.pdbx_seq_one_letter_code
_entity_poly.pdbx_strand_id
1 'polypeptide(L)'
;MRKTVTSAAIAWVMGAGLLGAAFTGGMFVASSITPSSVAYSARSGVISDNEQLWAKVAWRYFVNNTQMGTGLVNSLDNYPVVNFWQIGDTLVALTAAAQLGLINRQEFDQRLSLLLATISQLPLVEGKAPNLLYNTVNGQMTDYTHQTTALGWSAQDIGRLMVGLKVVARFYPEYAEYLDKVLLRWNFCQIIDADGELLKSSTVNGQFIAKPEGVLGYSEYTAGAFGLWGFPVGISANLPYNTTFIYGIPIDFDIRDARITYVPSIVVSLPYLLTAMELKSTPIFKQQKKRIDNIYRVQEIRWQKEHILTARSDYFTSVAPYHVYDTVFANGYHWNTISENGQYHPDLALVSTRAVFGLWVLWNSPYTDALMQLTQMQHDEKRGWYEGRYENNGAYNKTISLTTNAMVLETLLYKVAGNLINIDPTAGYLDVRMSDIFSRPQLCLPQERVILREVASK
;
A
#
# COMPACT_ATOMS: atom_id res chain seq x y z
N MET A 1 -53.65 9.96 -38.50
CA MET A 1 -54.81 10.22 -37.61
C MET A 1 -55.76 9.04 -37.70
N ARG A 2 -56.00 8.33 -36.57
CA ARG A 2 -56.99 7.24 -36.32
C ARG A 2 -56.90 5.96 -37.18
N LYS A 3 -57.08 4.74 -36.67
CA LYS A 3 -57.13 4.13 -35.32
C LYS A 3 -57.10 2.59 -35.55
N THR A 4 -56.35 1.91 -34.68
CA THR A 4 -56.44 0.52 -34.16
C THR A 4 -57.84 -0.15 -34.25
N VAL A 5 -58.03 -1.48 -34.29
CA VAL A 5 -57.57 -2.59 -33.42
C VAL A 5 -57.88 -3.93 -34.14
N THR A 6 -57.05 -4.95 -34.00
CA THR A 6 -57.41 -6.37 -34.22
C THR A 6 -57.12 -7.18 -32.96
N SER A 7 -58.13 -7.91 -32.49
CA SER A 7 -58.04 -8.93 -31.44
C SER A 7 -58.42 -10.27 -32.06
N ALA A 8 -57.59 -11.29 -31.88
CA ALA A 8 -57.93 -12.67 -32.23
C ALA A 8 -57.57 -13.59 -31.07
N ALA A 9 -58.60 -14.28 -30.57
CA ALA A 9 -58.54 -15.35 -29.61
C ALA A 9 -58.09 -16.65 -30.30
N ILE A 10 -57.32 -17.49 -29.59
CA ILE A 10 -57.11 -18.89 -29.97
C ILE A 10 -57.41 -19.76 -28.74
N ALA A 11 -58.46 -20.56 -28.88
CA ALA A 11 -58.83 -21.65 -27.98
C ALA A 11 -58.32 -22.99 -28.54
N TRP A 12 -58.10 -23.90 -27.60
CA TRP A 12 -57.53 -25.24 -27.70
C TRP A 12 -58.32 -26.24 -28.54
N VAL A 13 -57.62 -27.22 -29.14
CA VAL A 13 -58.09 -28.62 -29.24
C VAL A 13 -56.92 -29.59 -29.07
N MET A 14 -57.13 -30.57 -28.18
CA MET A 14 -56.28 -31.73 -27.85
C MET A 14 -56.29 -32.80 -28.95
N GLY A 15 -55.18 -33.54 -29.06
CA GLY A 15 -55.13 -34.84 -29.74
C GLY A 15 -54.04 -35.72 -29.11
N ALA A 16 -54.47 -36.74 -28.37
CA ALA A 16 -53.62 -37.71 -27.67
C ALA A 16 -53.12 -38.83 -28.60
N GLY A 17 -51.91 -39.32 -28.33
CA GLY A 17 -51.34 -40.51 -28.96
C GLY A 17 -50.11 -41.01 -28.19
N LEU A 18 -50.34 -41.89 -27.21
CA LEU A 18 -49.32 -42.60 -26.43
C LEU A 18 -48.67 -43.71 -27.26
N LEU A 19 -47.35 -43.70 -27.37
CA LEU A 19 -46.53 -44.91 -27.52
C LEU A 19 -45.18 -44.65 -26.84
N GLY A 20 -44.88 -45.49 -25.84
CA GLY A 20 -43.77 -45.33 -24.92
C GLY A 20 -42.42 -45.68 -25.54
N ALA A 21 -41.43 -44.86 -25.19
CA ALA A 21 -40.04 -45.26 -25.06
C ALA A 21 -39.52 -44.58 -23.79
N ALA A 22 -39.32 -45.37 -22.73
CA ALA A 22 -38.75 -44.93 -21.48
C ALA A 22 -37.27 -44.55 -21.70
N PHE A 23 -37.01 -43.26 -21.92
CA PHE A 23 -35.70 -42.69 -21.68
C PHE A 23 -35.63 -42.34 -20.20
N THR A 24 -34.98 -43.20 -19.41
CA THR A 24 -34.44 -42.80 -18.11
C THR A 24 -33.30 -41.83 -18.36
N GLY A 25 -33.64 -40.58 -18.67
CA GLY A 25 -32.71 -39.46 -18.60
C GLY A 25 -32.39 -39.21 -17.14
N GLY A 26 -31.32 -39.83 -16.66
CA GLY A 26 -30.71 -39.44 -15.40
C GLY A 26 -30.40 -37.95 -15.49
N MET A 27 -31.13 -37.13 -14.73
CA MET A 27 -30.68 -35.79 -14.41
C MET A 27 -29.37 -35.96 -13.65
N PHE A 28 -28.25 -35.87 -14.37
CA PHE A 28 -27.00 -35.46 -13.77
C PHE A 28 -27.25 -34.05 -13.26
N VAL A 29 -27.63 -33.94 -11.99
CA VAL A 29 -27.33 -32.76 -11.20
C VAL A 29 -25.81 -32.67 -11.27
N ALA A 30 -25.31 -31.83 -12.16
CA ALA A 30 -23.93 -31.39 -12.08
C ALA A 30 -23.82 -30.70 -10.73
N SER A 31 -23.38 -31.46 -9.73
CA SER A 31 -22.92 -30.95 -8.46
C SER A 31 -21.92 -29.86 -8.82
N SER A 32 -22.33 -28.61 -8.59
CA SER A 32 -21.44 -27.47 -8.64
C SER A 32 -20.24 -27.84 -7.78
N ILE A 33 -19.11 -28.09 -8.44
CA ILE A 33 -17.83 -28.17 -7.77
C ILE A 33 -17.64 -26.78 -7.17
N THR A 34 -17.98 -26.63 -5.89
CA THR A 34 -17.40 -25.60 -5.05
C THR A 34 -15.89 -25.78 -5.24
N PRO A 35 -15.16 -24.79 -5.79
CA PRO A 35 -13.72 -24.89 -5.77
C PRO A 35 -13.36 -24.88 -4.29
N SER A 36 -12.97 -26.05 -3.77
CA SER A 36 -12.31 -26.15 -2.47
C SER A 36 -11.26 -25.06 -2.45
N SER A 37 -11.38 -24.10 -1.53
CA SER A 37 -10.38 -23.05 -1.38
C SER A 37 -9.08 -23.73 -0.99
N VAL A 38 -8.21 -24.01 -1.96
CA VAL A 38 -6.85 -24.45 -1.68
C VAL A 38 -6.22 -23.30 -0.90
N ALA A 39 -6.02 -23.52 0.40
CA ALA A 39 -5.37 -22.55 1.25
C ALA A 39 -3.87 -22.61 0.94
N TYR A 40 -3.37 -21.62 0.22
CA TYR A 40 -1.94 -21.49 -0.04
C TYR A 40 -1.25 -20.87 1.18
N SER A 41 -0.13 -21.46 1.59
CA SER A 41 0.72 -20.87 2.63
C SER A 41 1.61 -19.77 2.05
N ALA A 42 2.08 -18.86 2.89
CA ALA A 42 3.17 -17.97 2.52
C ALA A 42 4.46 -18.75 2.25
N ARG A 43 5.27 -18.27 1.31
CA ARG A 43 6.65 -18.75 1.11
C ARG A 43 7.49 -18.30 2.30
N SER A 44 8.29 -19.20 2.85
CA SER A 44 9.17 -18.93 4.00
C SER A 44 10.47 -19.71 3.88
N GLY A 45 11.50 -19.26 4.62
CA GLY A 45 12.81 -19.90 4.68
C GLY A 45 13.91 -19.07 4.02
N VAL A 46 15.10 -19.68 3.93
CA VAL A 46 16.31 -19.04 3.37
C VAL A 46 16.09 -18.67 1.91
N ILE A 47 16.69 -17.55 1.48
CA ILE A 47 16.62 -17.12 0.08
C ILE A 47 17.54 -17.95 -0.82
N SER A 48 17.08 -18.24 -2.05
CA SER A 48 17.86 -18.95 -3.06
C SER A 48 18.91 -18.04 -3.73
N ASP A 49 19.83 -18.60 -4.52
CA ASP A 49 20.83 -17.81 -5.26
C ASP A 49 20.18 -16.78 -6.21
N ASN A 50 19.08 -17.15 -6.87
CA ASN A 50 18.32 -16.24 -7.72
C ASN A 50 17.68 -15.12 -6.91
N GLU A 51 17.12 -15.43 -5.74
CA GLU A 51 16.54 -14.43 -4.85
C GLU A 51 17.62 -13.52 -4.24
N GLN A 52 18.83 -14.04 -3.98
CA GLN A 52 19.97 -13.24 -3.58
C GLN A 52 20.39 -12.27 -4.71
N LEU A 53 20.34 -12.70 -5.97
CA LEU A 53 20.53 -11.82 -7.12
C LEU A 53 19.45 -10.74 -7.14
N TRP A 54 18.17 -11.10 -6.95
CA TRP A 54 17.07 -10.14 -6.90
C TRP A 54 17.28 -9.08 -5.82
N ALA A 55 17.71 -9.51 -4.63
CA ALA A 55 18.04 -8.62 -3.51
C ALA A 55 19.21 -7.69 -3.86
N LYS A 56 20.29 -8.20 -4.45
CA LYS A 56 21.45 -7.40 -4.88
C LYS A 56 21.07 -6.34 -5.92
N VAL A 57 20.23 -6.70 -6.89
CA VAL A 57 19.73 -5.77 -7.92
C VAL A 57 18.84 -4.71 -7.30
N ALA A 58 17.94 -5.06 -6.40
CA ALA A 58 17.10 -4.09 -5.70
C ALA A 58 17.95 -3.14 -4.82
N TRP A 59 18.94 -3.67 -4.10
CA TRP A 59 19.85 -2.86 -3.29
C TRP A 59 20.73 -1.91 -4.13
N ARG A 60 21.05 -2.28 -5.37
CA ARG A 60 21.79 -1.41 -6.30
C ARG A 60 21.08 -0.07 -6.51
N TYR A 61 19.75 -0.06 -6.52
CA TYR A 61 18.97 1.17 -6.59
C TYR A 61 19.36 2.14 -5.46
N PHE A 62 19.35 1.64 -4.22
CA PHE A 62 19.68 2.43 -3.03
C PHE A 62 21.12 2.90 -3.06
N VAL A 63 22.07 2.04 -3.48
CA VAL A 63 23.47 2.44 -3.66
C VAL A 63 23.62 3.62 -4.62
N ASN A 64 22.92 3.59 -5.75
CA ASN A 64 23.04 4.63 -6.78
C ASN A 64 22.28 5.92 -6.44
N ASN A 65 21.20 5.83 -5.66
CA ASN A 65 20.26 6.92 -5.45
C ASN A 65 20.34 7.55 -4.05
N THR A 66 21.17 7.03 -3.13
CA THR A 66 21.46 7.69 -1.85
C THR A 66 22.33 8.93 -2.07
N GLN A 67 21.89 10.06 -1.51
CA GLN A 67 22.67 11.29 -1.44
C GLN A 67 23.62 11.25 -0.24
N MET A 68 24.93 11.30 -0.49
CA MET A 68 25.95 11.11 0.57
C MET A 68 25.89 12.18 1.67
N GLY A 69 25.42 13.40 1.38
CA GLY A 69 25.34 14.48 2.36
C GLY A 69 24.17 14.36 3.33
N THR A 70 23.09 13.68 2.95
CA THR A 70 21.82 13.63 3.70
C THR A 70 21.40 12.21 4.07
N GLY A 71 21.93 11.19 3.38
CA GLY A 71 21.44 9.81 3.49
C GLY A 71 20.05 9.61 2.87
N LEU A 72 19.41 10.65 2.34
CA LEU A 72 18.12 10.55 1.64
C LEU A 72 18.29 9.83 0.31
N VAL A 73 17.27 9.09 -0.11
CA VAL A 73 17.28 8.33 -1.36
C VAL A 73 16.29 8.96 -2.33
N ASN A 74 16.71 9.16 -3.57
CA ASN A 74 15.85 9.67 -4.63
C ASN A 74 14.59 8.80 -4.78
N SER A 75 13.45 9.42 -5.07
CA SER A 75 12.15 8.76 -5.30
C SER A 75 12.11 7.92 -6.57
N LEU A 76 12.72 8.46 -7.64
CA LEU A 76 12.94 7.80 -8.92
C LEU A 76 14.43 7.84 -9.23
N ASP A 77 14.88 6.90 -10.07
CA ASP A 77 16.27 6.86 -10.50
C ASP A 77 16.72 8.22 -11.07
N ASN A 78 17.76 8.81 -10.46
CA ASN A 78 18.29 10.14 -10.78
C ASN A 78 17.31 11.32 -10.64
N TYR A 79 16.27 11.20 -9.80
CA TYR A 79 15.30 12.28 -9.56
C TYR A 79 15.33 12.74 -8.09
N PRO A 80 15.97 13.88 -7.76
CA PRO A 80 16.40 14.22 -6.41
C PRO A 80 15.29 14.80 -5.51
N VAL A 81 14.17 14.10 -5.41
CA VAL A 81 13.07 14.40 -4.47
C VAL A 81 12.66 13.14 -3.73
N VAL A 82 12.11 13.28 -2.53
CA VAL A 82 11.59 12.17 -1.73
C VAL A 82 10.42 12.63 -0.85
N ASN A 83 9.46 11.74 -0.59
CA ASN A 83 8.40 11.94 0.40
C ASN A 83 8.59 11.04 1.63
N PHE A 84 7.74 11.23 2.65
CA PHE A 84 7.86 10.46 3.90
C PHE A 84 7.50 8.98 3.73
N TRP A 85 6.63 8.64 2.76
CA TRP A 85 6.38 7.25 2.38
C TRP A 85 7.66 6.54 1.96
N GLN A 86 8.42 7.18 1.07
CA GLN A 86 9.66 6.65 0.51
C GLN A 86 10.81 6.63 1.52
N ILE A 87 10.83 7.55 2.48
CA ILE A 87 11.77 7.47 3.62
C ILE A 87 11.43 6.23 4.48
N GLY A 88 10.14 5.95 4.70
CA GLY A 88 9.70 4.71 5.35
C GLY A 88 10.15 3.46 4.59
N ASP A 89 9.92 3.42 3.28
CA ASP A 89 10.41 2.35 2.38
C ASP A 89 11.94 2.19 2.47
N THR A 90 12.68 3.29 2.61
CA THR A 90 14.14 3.27 2.76
C THR A 90 14.57 2.59 4.07
N LEU A 91 13.89 2.85 5.18
CA LEU A 91 14.18 2.21 6.46
C LEU A 91 13.94 0.69 6.40
N VAL A 92 12.86 0.27 5.76
CA VAL A 92 12.56 -1.16 5.55
C VAL A 92 13.59 -1.81 4.62
N ALA A 93 13.93 -1.15 3.52
CA ALA A 93 14.94 -1.63 2.57
C ALA A 93 16.35 -1.73 3.18
N LEU A 94 16.74 -0.74 4.00
CA LEU A 94 18.02 -0.74 4.71
C LEU A 94 18.08 -1.88 5.73
N THR A 95 16.98 -2.12 6.46
CA THR A 95 16.83 -3.26 7.37
C THR A 95 16.96 -4.58 6.61
N ALA A 96 16.25 -4.72 5.49
CA ALA A 96 16.30 -5.90 4.64
C ALA A 96 17.71 -6.14 4.09
N ALA A 97 18.40 -5.10 3.61
CA ALA A 97 19.75 -5.23 3.07
C ALA A 97 20.74 -5.79 4.12
N ALA A 98 20.65 -5.33 5.37
CA ALA A 98 21.49 -5.84 6.43
C ALA A 98 21.11 -7.27 6.84
N GLN A 99 19.81 -7.57 6.99
CA GLN A 99 19.32 -8.90 7.39
C GLN A 99 19.54 -9.97 6.31
N LEU A 100 19.55 -9.59 5.03
CA LEU A 100 19.87 -10.45 3.88
C LEU A 100 21.37 -10.51 3.55
N GLY A 101 22.22 -9.90 4.39
CA GLY A 101 23.68 -9.94 4.23
C GLY A 101 24.23 -9.17 3.02
N LEU A 102 23.48 -8.19 2.48
CA LEU A 102 23.93 -7.32 1.39
C LEU A 102 24.89 -6.24 1.87
N ILE A 103 24.75 -5.82 3.13
CA ILE A 103 25.63 -4.85 3.80
C ILE A 103 25.98 -5.37 5.19
N ASN A 104 27.13 -4.92 5.71
CA ASN A 104 27.56 -5.27 7.05
C ASN A 104 26.99 -4.30 8.10
N ARG A 105 27.24 -4.61 9.38
CA ARG A 105 26.71 -3.83 10.51
C ARG A 105 27.22 -2.39 10.55
N GLN A 106 28.46 -2.15 10.14
CA GLN A 106 29.05 -0.81 10.12
C GLN A 106 28.39 0.08 9.06
N GLU A 107 28.18 -0.45 7.85
CA GLU A 107 27.51 0.30 6.79
C GLU A 107 26.04 0.59 7.15
N PHE A 108 25.34 -0.39 7.75
CA PHE A 108 23.99 -0.19 8.27
C PHE A 108 23.93 0.96 9.28
N ASP A 109 24.81 0.93 10.29
CA ASP A 109 24.88 1.96 11.34
C ASP A 109 25.14 3.36 10.76
N GLN A 110 26.10 3.48 9.84
CA GLN A 110 26.44 4.76 9.20
C GLN A 110 25.28 5.31 8.37
N ARG A 111 24.64 4.47 7.55
CA ARG A 111 23.50 4.89 6.72
C ARG A 111 22.29 5.28 7.56
N LEU A 112 21.95 4.48 8.57
CA LEU A 112 20.83 4.76 9.47
C LEU A 112 21.08 6.05 10.26
N SER A 113 22.27 6.20 10.84
CA SER A 113 22.62 7.38 11.64
C SER A 113 22.56 8.67 10.83
N LEU A 114 23.10 8.67 9.61
CA LEU A 114 23.02 9.82 8.71
C LEU A 114 21.57 10.15 8.35
N LEU A 115 20.77 9.15 7.99
CA LEU A 115 19.37 9.34 7.64
C LEU A 115 18.56 9.91 8.82
N LEU A 116 18.73 9.35 10.03
CA LEU A 116 18.06 9.84 11.23
C LEU A 116 18.50 11.26 11.61
N ALA A 117 19.79 11.57 11.49
CA ALA A 117 20.31 12.91 11.70
C ALA A 117 19.64 13.91 10.74
N THR A 118 19.53 13.58 9.46
CA THR A 118 18.84 14.42 8.48
C THR A 118 17.36 14.58 8.79
N ILE A 119 16.62 13.48 9.03
CA ILE A 119 15.19 13.53 9.38
C ILE A 119 14.96 14.40 10.61
N SER A 120 15.89 14.39 11.57
CA SER A 120 15.82 15.23 12.78
C SER A 120 16.03 16.73 12.53
N GLN A 121 16.47 17.11 11.32
CA GLN A 121 16.78 18.50 10.96
C GLN A 121 15.94 19.02 9.78
N LEU A 122 15.15 18.16 9.12
CA LEU A 122 14.30 18.58 8.01
C LEU A 122 13.40 19.77 8.42
N PRO A 123 13.30 20.83 7.59
CA PRO A 123 12.39 21.94 7.81
C PRO A 123 10.94 21.46 7.77
N LEU A 124 10.10 22.04 8.63
CA LEU A 124 8.70 21.63 8.79
C LEU A 124 7.77 22.72 8.23
N VAL A 125 6.63 22.30 7.68
CA VAL A 125 5.54 23.20 7.27
C VAL A 125 5.01 23.91 8.52
N GLU A 126 5.10 25.24 8.52
CA GLU A 126 4.78 26.10 9.67
C GLU A 126 5.48 25.71 10.98
N GLY A 127 6.63 25.02 10.92
CA GLY A 127 7.31 24.52 12.10
C GLY A 127 6.61 23.33 12.79
N LYS A 128 5.58 22.73 12.18
CA LYS A 128 4.68 21.76 12.82
C LYS A 128 4.77 20.35 12.25
N ALA A 129 4.65 20.18 10.93
CA ALA A 129 4.59 18.86 10.31
C ALA A 129 5.59 18.73 9.15
N PRO A 130 6.02 17.50 8.82
CA PRO A 130 6.79 17.24 7.61
C PRO A 130 6.12 17.76 6.34
N ASN A 131 6.93 18.24 5.40
CA ASN A 131 6.48 18.59 4.06
C ASN A 131 6.24 17.33 3.21
N LEU A 132 5.38 17.42 2.21
CA LEU A 132 5.13 16.32 1.26
C LEU A 132 6.39 15.91 0.51
N LEU A 133 7.21 16.86 0.07
CA LEU A 133 8.42 16.60 -0.71
C LEU A 133 9.64 17.32 -0.15
N TYR A 134 10.76 16.63 -0.13
CA TYR A 134 12.07 17.17 0.19
C TYR A 134 13.03 16.91 -0.95
N ASN A 135 13.89 17.88 -1.24
CA ASN A 135 15.03 17.67 -2.12
C ASN A 135 16.05 16.78 -1.42
N THR A 136 16.43 15.66 -2.04
CA THR A 136 17.29 14.66 -1.40
C THR A 136 18.72 15.15 -1.22
N VAL A 137 19.19 16.09 -2.05
CA VAL A 137 20.58 16.58 -2.02
C VAL A 137 20.83 17.48 -0.81
N ASN A 138 19.85 18.30 -0.42
CA ASN A 138 20.04 19.33 0.61
C ASN A 138 19.00 19.31 1.75
N GLY A 139 18.01 18.41 1.70
CA GLY A 139 16.97 18.29 2.72
C GLY A 139 16.00 19.47 2.79
N GLN A 140 15.98 20.37 1.80
CA GLN A 140 15.03 21.49 1.77
C GLN A 140 13.65 21.04 1.26
N MET A 141 12.59 21.73 1.71
CA MET A 141 11.25 21.53 1.14
C MET A 141 11.27 21.87 -0.34
N THR A 142 10.55 21.10 -1.15
CA THR A 142 10.46 21.36 -2.59
C THR A 142 9.07 21.07 -3.14
N ASP A 143 8.74 21.66 -4.29
CA ASP A 143 7.55 21.31 -5.07
C ASP A 143 7.87 20.43 -6.28
N TYR A 144 6.84 20.07 -7.04
CA TYR A 144 6.94 19.28 -8.28
C TYR A 144 7.71 19.99 -9.40
N THR A 145 8.01 21.29 -9.26
CA THR A 145 8.83 22.09 -10.19
C THR A 145 10.25 22.33 -9.67
N HIS A 146 10.63 21.66 -8.57
CA HIS A 146 11.91 21.80 -7.88
C HIS A 146 12.17 23.18 -7.27
N GLN A 147 11.13 23.98 -7.02
CA GLN A 147 11.25 25.22 -6.29
C GLN A 147 11.27 24.96 -4.79
N THR A 148 12.02 25.78 -4.03
CA THR A 148 12.09 25.66 -2.57
C THR A 148 10.83 26.28 -1.95
N THR A 149 9.80 25.46 -1.76
CA THR A 149 8.52 25.88 -1.20
C THR A 149 7.83 24.74 -0.45
N ALA A 150 6.92 25.09 0.46
CA ALA A 150 6.09 24.11 1.16
C ALA A 150 4.93 23.66 0.27
N LEU A 151 4.66 22.36 0.28
CA LEU A 151 3.49 21.72 -0.35
C LEU A 151 2.44 21.28 0.68
N GLY A 152 2.80 21.25 1.97
CA GLY A 152 1.93 20.82 3.05
C GLY A 152 2.30 19.41 3.55
N TRP A 153 1.38 18.67 4.17
CA TRP A 153 1.66 17.37 4.81
C TRP A 153 0.68 16.28 4.37
N SER A 154 1.09 15.02 4.54
CA SER A 154 0.28 13.81 4.36
C SER A 154 0.42 12.91 5.58
N ALA A 155 -0.70 12.58 6.21
CA ALA A 155 -0.74 11.58 7.28
C ALA A 155 -0.42 10.18 6.74
N GLN A 156 -0.81 9.86 5.50
CA GLN A 156 -0.46 8.60 4.83
C GLN A 156 1.06 8.41 4.73
N ASP A 157 1.78 9.42 4.24
CA ASP A 157 3.24 9.35 4.09
C ASP A 157 3.94 9.24 5.46
N ILE A 158 3.47 10.01 6.44
CA ILE A 158 3.96 9.94 7.82
C ILE A 158 3.72 8.56 8.44
N GLY A 159 2.56 7.96 8.19
CA GLY A 159 2.23 6.61 8.66
C GLY A 159 3.16 5.55 8.08
N ARG A 160 3.50 5.62 6.79
CA ARG A 160 4.49 4.68 6.21
C ARG A 160 5.88 4.85 6.82
N LEU A 161 6.32 6.09 7.08
CA LEU A 161 7.56 6.30 7.84
C LEU A 161 7.51 5.65 9.23
N MET A 162 6.39 5.83 9.94
CA MET A 162 6.15 5.26 11.27
C MET A 162 6.20 3.73 11.28
N VAL A 163 5.79 3.06 10.20
CA VAL A 163 5.99 1.62 10.01
C VAL A 163 7.47 1.28 9.86
N GLY A 164 8.19 1.98 8.97
CA GLY A 164 9.62 1.78 8.77
C GLY A 164 10.43 1.92 10.06
N LEU A 165 10.09 2.91 10.91
CA LEU A 165 10.69 3.07 12.24
C LEU A 165 10.44 1.84 13.13
N LYS A 166 9.23 1.29 13.16
CA LYS A 166 8.90 0.08 13.94
C LYS A 166 9.61 -1.17 13.39
N VAL A 167 9.77 -1.27 12.08
CA VAL A 167 10.56 -2.36 11.45
C VAL A 167 12.02 -2.26 11.91
N VAL A 168 12.66 -1.09 11.84
CA VAL A 168 14.04 -0.92 12.32
C VAL A 168 14.14 -1.28 13.80
N ALA A 169 13.25 -0.76 14.65
CA ALA A 169 13.26 -1.02 16.09
C ALA A 169 13.12 -2.52 16.43
N ARG A 170 12.38 -3.29 15.63
CA ARG A 170 12.25 -4.74 15.83
C ARG A 170 13.57 -5.48 15.61
N PHE A 171 14.29 -5.14 14.54
CA PHE A 171 15.53 -5.83 14.17
C PHE A 171 16.77 -5.25 14.87
N TYR A 172 16.70 -3.99 15.31
CA TYR A 172 17.80 -3.24 15.91
C TYR A 172 17.30 -2.37 17.08
N PRO A 173 16.86 -2.99 18.20
CA PRO A 173 16.28 -2.29 19.35
C PRO A 173 17.22 -1.26 20.01
N GLU A 174 18.53 -1.39 19.83
CA GLU A 174 19.54 -0.43 20.28
C GLU A 174 19.37 0.99 19.68
N TYR A 175 18.65 1.16 18.58
CA TYR A 175 18.33 2.48 18.01
C TYR A 175 16.96 3.03 18.46
N ALA A 176 16.19 2.30 19.27
CA ALA A 176 14.81 2.66 19.61
C ALA A 176 14.66 4.08 20.18
N GLU A 177 15.61 4.53 21.01
CA GLU A 177 15.61 5.90 21.54
C GLU A 177 15.62 6.96 20.43
N TYR A 178 16.47 6.79 19.41
CA TYR A 178 16.59 7.74 18.31
C TYR A 178 15.35 7.73 17.42
N LEU A 179 14.77 6.55 17.22
CA LEU A 179 13.54 6.37 16.43
C LEU A 179 12.34 7.04 17.10
N ASP A 180 12.21 6.91 18.42
CA ASP A 180 11.16 7.58 19.22
C ASP A 180 11.29 9.11 19.15
N LYS A 181 12.52 9.64 19.20
CA LYS A 181 12.78 11.08 19.12
C LYS A 181 12.36 11.72 17.80
N VAL A 182 12.28 10.95 16.71
CA VAL A 182 11.82 11.46 15.40
C VAL A 182 10.39 12.01 15.52
N LEU A 183 9.49 11.28 16.20
CA LEU A 183 8.09 11.70 16.33
C LEU A 183 7.91 12.93 17.21
N LEU A 184 8.80 13.14 18.19
CA LEU A 184 8.76 14.29 19.09
C LEU A 184 9.05 15.63 18.38
N ARG A 185 9.39 15.62 17.10
CA ARG A 185 9.54 16.83 16.29
C ARG A 185 8.23 17.37 15.73
N TRP A 186 7.20 16.54 15.63
CA TRP A 186 6.02 16.88 14.84
C TRP A 186 4.81 17.12 15.72
N ASN A 187 4.02 18.11 15.33
CA ASN A 187 2.71 18.37 15.90
C ASN A 187 1.65 17.56 15.13
N PHE A 188 1.09 16.56 15.80
CA PHE A 188 0.09 15.66 15.27
C PHE A 188 -1.33 16.23 15.26
N CYS A 189 -1.57 17.42 15.83
CA CYS A 189 -2.91 18.00 15.90
C CYS A 189 -3.51 18.24 14.51
N GLN A 190 -2.66 18.51 13.50
CA GLN A 190 -3.08 18.69 12.10
C GLN A 190 -2.95 17.44 11.24
N ILE A 191 -2.43 16.34 11.80
CA ILE A 191 -2.15 15.07 11.10
C ILE A 191 -3.24 14.03 11.39
N ILE A 192 -3.76 14.02 12.62
CA ILE A 192 -4.84 13.12 13.04
C ILE A 192 -5.72 13.84 14.06
N ASP A 193 -7.03 13.70 13.96
CA ASP A 193 -7.97 14.31 14.91
C ASP A 193 -8.26 13.42 16.13
N ALA A 194 -9.21 13.84 16.98
CA ALA A 194 -9.57 13.10 18.19
C ALA A 194 -10.38 11.82 17.90
N ASP A 195 -11.07 11.76 16.76
CA ASP A 195 -11.89 10.62 16.34
C ASP A 195 -11.07 9.59 15.52
N GLY A 196 -9.81 9.91 15.25
CA GLY A 196 -8.87 9.08 14.51
C GLY A 196 -9.05 9.17 12.99
N GLU A 197 -9.52 10.32 12.49
CA GLU A 197 -9.45 10.67 11.08
C GLU A 197 -8.06 11.22 10.75
N LEU A 198 -7.41 10.59 9.77
CA LEU A 198 -6.13 11.00 9.22
C LEU A 198 -6.32 12.18 8.27
N LEU A 199 -5.43 13.17 8.36
CA LEU A 199 -5.57 14.46 7.73
C LEU A 199 -4.35 14.81 6.88
N LYS A 200 -4.62 15.30 5.66
CA LYS A 200 -3.63 15.96 4.80
C LYS A 200 -3.87 17.45 4.74
N SER A 201 -2.88 18.18 4.26
CA SER A 201 -3.04 19.58 3.89
C SER A 201 -3.78 19.73 2.55
N SER A 202 -4.56 20.80 2.45
CA SER A 202 -5.06 21.37 1.19
C SER A 202 -4.82 22.87 1.22
N THR A 203 -4.41 23.45 0.10
CA THR A 203 -4.23 24.91 0.00
C THR A 203 -5.56 25.58 -0.33
N VAL A 204 -5.98 26.53 0.50
CA VAL A 204 -7.14 27.40 0.27
C VAL A 204 -6.71 28.84 0.52
N ASN A 205 -6.85 29.71 -0.48
CA ASN A 205 -6.44 31.12 -0.40
C ASN A 205 -4.99 31.33 0.07
N GLY A 206 -4.07 30.44 -0.34
CA GLY A 206 -2.66 30.49 0.04
C GLY A 206 -2.35 29.99 1.46
N GLN A 207 -3.33 29.47 2.20
CA GLN A 207 -3.13 28.86 3.53
C GLN A 207 -3.37 27.35 3.48
N PHE A 208 -2.61 26.61 4.29
CA PHE A 208 -2.83 25.17 4.47
C PHE A 208 -3.98 24.95 5.46
N ILE A 209 -4.97 24.16 5.03
CA ILE A 209 -6.03 23.66 5.89
C ILE A 209 -5.99 22.13 5.92
N ALA A 210 -6.33 21.55 7.07
CA ALA A 210 -6.44 20.11 7.21
C ALA A 210 -7.72 19.60 6.51
N LYS A 211 -7.60 18.50 5.77
CA LYS A 211 -8.72 17.77 5.14
C LYS A 211 -8.55 16.27 5.33
N PRO A 212 -9.64 15.50 5.37
CA PRO A 212 -9.58 14.04 5.41
C PRO A 212 -8.68 13.46 4.31
N GLU A 213 -7.85 12.50 4.69
CA GLU A 213 -6.97 11.75 3.79
C GLU A 213 -7.29 10.25 3.81
N GLY A 214 -7.01 9.61 2.68
CA GLY A 214 -7.03 8.16 2.54
C GLY A 214 -8.19 7.69 1.70
N VAL A 215 -7.99 6.51 1.13
CA VAL A 215 -8.98 5.69 0.42
C VAL A 215 -8.95 4.29 1.01
N LEU A 216 -10.01 3.51 0.79
CA LEU A 216 -10.08 2.13 1.28
C LEU A 216 -8.81 1.33 0.93
N GLY A 217 -8.28 0.58 1.89
CA GLY A 217 -6.98 -0.08 1.83
C GLY A 217 -5.87 0.78 2.41
N TYR A 218 -5.58 1.92 1.79
CA TYR A 218 -4.51 2.84 2.24
C TYR A 218 -4.83 3.49 3.59
N SER A 219 -6.09 3.87 3.81
CA SER A 219 -6.52 4.49 5.06
C SER A 219 -6.38 3.51 6.22
N GLU A 220 -6.81 2.26 6.05
CA GLU A 220 -6.70 1.24 7.10
C GLU A 220 -5.24 0.82 7.35
N TYR A 221 -4.42 0.71 6.31
CA TYR A 221 -2.99 0.47 6.45
C TYR A 221 -2.33 1.58 7.28
N THR A 222 -2.61 2.84 6.94
CA THR A 222 -2.08 4.01 7.65
C THR A 222 -2.63 4.08 9.08
N ALA A 223 -3.91 3.80 9.30
CA ALA A 223 -4.50 3.67 10.63
C ALA A 223 -3.79 2.57 11.44
N GLY A 224 -3.43 1.45 10.81
CA GLY A 224 -2.60 0.43 11.43
C GLY A 224 -1.26 0.96 11.89
N ALA A 225 -0.58 1.74 11.05
CA ALA A 225 0.67 2.40 11.39
C ALA A 225 0.53 3.31 12.61
N PHE A 226 -0.47 4.20 12.64
CA PHE A 226 -0.72 5.09 13.78
C PHE A 226 -1.09 4.30 15.05
N GLY A 227 -1.85 3.21 14.91
CA GLY A 227 -2.20 2.31 16.00
C GLY A 227 -1.00 1.63 16.66
N LEU A 228 0.07 1.33 15.91
CA LEU A 228 1.33 0.79 16.47
C LEU A 228 2.03 1.76 17.44
N TRP A 229 1.70 3.04 17.36
CA TRP A 229 2.22 4.08 18.23
C TRP A 229 1.21 4.51 19.29
N GLY A 230 0.02 3.89 19.31
CA GLY A 230 -1.01 4.13 20.33
C GLY A 230 -2.01 5.22 19.98
N PHE A 231 -1.96 5.81 18.78
CA PHE A 231 -2.98 6.78 18.37
C PHE A 231 -4.36 6.13 18.27
N PRO A 232 -5.45 6.87 18.60
CA PRO A 232 -6.80 6.43 18.28
C PRO A 232 -7.01 6.54 16.76
N VAL A 233 -7.46 5.47 16.12
CA VAL A 233 -7.55 5.41 14.64
C VAL A 233 -8.97 5.16 14.12
N GLY A 234 -9.98 5.51 14.92
CA GLY A 234 -11.39 5.16 14.75
C GLY A 234 -11.93 5.32 13.33
N ILE A 235 -11.96 6.55 12.80
CA ILE A 235 -12.52 6.83 11.47
C ILE A 235 -11.69 6.19 10.35
N SER A 236 -10.37 6.41 10.32
CA SER A 236 -9.53 5.92 9.22
C SER A 236 -9.34 4.41 9.19
N ALA A 237 -9.54 3.71 10.31
CA ALA A 237 -9.61 2.24 10.32
C ALA A 237 -10.94 1.68 9.77
N ASN A 238 -11.98 2.52 9.64
CA ASN A 238 -13.35 2.09 9.35
C ASN A 238 -14.02 2.97 8.29
N LEU A 239 -13.33 3.20 7.17
CA LEU A 239 -13.93 3.95 6.06
C LEU A 239 -15.22 3.28 5.54
N PRO A 240 -16.23 4.06 5.15
CA PRO A 240 -17.45 3.52 4.57
C PRO A 240 -17.16 2.90 3.20
N TYR A 241 -17.73 1.72 2.94
CA TYR A 241 -17.50 0.97 1.72
C TYR A 241 -18.81 0.40 1.17
N ASN A 242 -18.78 0.07 -0.12
CA ASN A 242 -19.76 -0.79 -0.76
C ASN A 242 -19.03 -1.96 -1.41
N THR A 243 -19.77 -2.98 -1.84
CA THR A 243 -19.20 -4.21 -2.41
C THR A 243 -19.67 -4.38 -3.85
N THR A 244 -18.73 -4.62 -4.77
CA THR A 244 -19.00 -5.14 -6.11
C THR A 244 -18.56 -6.61 -6.20
N PHE A 245 -19.00 -7.33 -7.23
CA PHE A 245 -18.60 -8.72 -7.46
C PHE A 245 -17.84 -8.85 -8.77
N ILE A 246 -16.59 -9.30 -8.67
CA ILE A 246 -15.74 -9.60 -9.83
C ILE A 246 -15.51 -11.12 -9.85
N TYR A 247 -15.99 -11.79 -10.89
CA TYR A 247 -16.01 -13.26 -10.98
C TYR A 247 -16.68 -13.97 -9.77
N GLY A 248 -17.64 -13.31 -9.11
CA GLY A 248 -18.29 -13.82 -7.90
C GLY A 248 -17.49 -13.60 -6.60
N ILE A 249 -16.32 -12.96 -6.67
CA ILE A 249 -15.55 -12.56 -5.49
C ILE A 249 -16.00 -11.16 -5.05
N PRO A 250 -16.37 -10.96 -3.78
CA PRO A 250 -16.73 -9.65 -3.27
C PRO A 250 -15.50 -8.75 -3.14
N ILE A 251 -15.53 -7.59 -3.80
CA ILE A 251 -14.51 -6.56 -3.76
C ILE A 251 -15.11 -5.31 -3.14
N ASP A 252 -14.61 -4.95 -1.96
CA ASP A 252 -15.01 -3.74 -1.27
C ASP A 252 -14.29 -2.54 -1.88
N PHE A 253 -15.02 -1.44 -2.07
CA PHE A 253 -14.50 -0.18 -2.57
C PHE A 253 -15.08 1.00 -1.78
N ASP A 254 -14.35 2.10 -1.77
CA ASP A 254 -14.76 3.32 -1.07
C ASP A 254 -16.04 3.90 -1.68
N ILE A 255 -17.10 4.05 -0.87
CA ILE A 255 -18.40 4.56 -1.35
C ILE A 255 -18.43 6.09 -1.49
N ARG A 256 -17.44 6.80 -0.91
CA ARG A 256 -17.43 8.27 -0.91
C ARG A 256 -17.29 8.78 -2.34
N ASP A 257 -18.08 9.80 -2.66
CA ASP A 257 -18.14 10.36 -4.01
C ASP A 257 -16.84 11.09 -4.36
N ALA A 258 -16.13 10.59 -5.37
CA ALA A 258 -14.89 11.16 -5.89
C ALA A 258 -15.04 12.62 -6.34
N ARG A 259 -16.25 13.08 -6.69
CA ARG A 259 -16.52 14.49 -7.06
C ARG A 259 -16.55 15.42 -5.84
N ILE A 260 -16.74 14.86 -4.65
CA ILE A 260 -16.76 15.58 -3.38
C ILE A 260 -15.39 15.48 -2.70
N THR A 261 -14.82 14.28 -2.67
CA THR A 261 -13.51 14.02 -2.05
C THR A 261 -12.34 14.47 -2.94
N TYR A 262 -12.56 14.62 -4.24
CA TYR A 262 -11.53 14.84 -5.27
C TYR A 262 -10.47 13.72 -5.29
N VAL A 263 -10.81 12.54 -4.79
CA VAL A 263 -9.95 11.37 -4.78
C VAL A 263 -10.71 10.21 -5.43
N PRO A 264 -10.17 9.57 -6.49
CA PRO A 264 -10.81 8.43 -7.11
C PRO A 264 -11.04 7.28 -6.12
N SER A 265 -12.17 6.59 -6.23
CA SER A 265 -12.40 5.35 -5.47
C SER A 265 -11.64 4.23 -6.16
N ILE A 266 -10.54 3.79 -5.54
CA ILE A 266 -9.60 2.81 -6.11
C ILE A 266 -9.43 1.60 -5.21
N VAL A 267 -9.14 0.47 -5.83
CA VAL A 267 -8.74 -0.77 -5.17
C VAL A 267 -7.48 -1.31 -5.85
N VAL A 268 -6.34 -1.17 -5.18
CA VAL A 268 -5.01 -1.61 -5.63
C VAL A 268 -4.40 -2.59 -4.64
N SER A 269 -3.44 -3.41 -5.04
CA SER A 269 -2.89 -4.48 -4.17
C SER A 269 -1.97 -3.96 -3.07
N LEU A 270 -1.17 -2.91 -3.31
CA LEU A 270 -0.08 -2.48 -2.43
C LEU A 270 -0.47 -2.37 -0.94
N PRO A 271 -1.49 -1.61 -0.52
CA PRO A 271 -1.81 -1.46 0.90
C PRO A 271 -2.23 -2.78 1.58
N TYR A 272 -2.86 -3.68 0.83
CA TYR A 272 -3.24 -5.01 1.33
C TYR A 272 -2.03 -5.93 1.49
N LEU A 273 -1.07 -5.87 0.54
CA LEU A 273 0.18 -6.62 0.60
C LEU A 273 1.04 -6.16 1.78
N LEU A 274 1.20 -4.85 1.96
CA LEU A 274 1.91 -4.27 3.10
C LEU A 274 1.24 -4.64 4.43
N THR A 275 -0.09 -4.48 4.55
CA THR A 275 -0.84 -4.92 5.74
C THR A 275 -0.60 -6.40 6.05
N ALA A 276 -0.57 -7.24 5.02
CA ALA A 276 -0.36 -8.68 5.18
C ALA A 276 1.08 -9.06 5.55
N MET A 277 2.09 -8.30 5.14
CA MET A 277 3.50 -8.59 5.49
C MET A 277 3.90 -7.97 6.84
N GLU A 278 3.38 -6.79 7.14
CA GLU A 278 3.88 -5.94 8.21
C GLU A 278 3.02 -5.97 9.46
N LEU A 279 1.69 -6.04 9.30
CA LEU A 279 0.75 -5.76 10.38
C LEU A 279 0.01 -6.99 10.90
N LYS A 280 0.51 -8.22 10.67
CA LYS A 280 -0.24 -9.46 10.96
C LYS A 280 -0.72 -9.60 12.41
N SER A 281 0.04 -9.04 13.35
CA SER A 281 -0.29 -9.09 14.79
C SER A 281 -1.28 -8.00 15.23
N THR A 282 -1.74 -7.13 14.33
CA THR A 282 -2.59 -5.98 14.66
C THR A 282 -4.09 -6.26 14.47
N PRO A 283 -4.99 -5.49 15.12
CA PRO A 283 -6.43 -5.53 14.83
C PRO A 283 -6.77 -5.20 13.38
N ILE A 284 -6.02 -4.30 12.74
CA ILE A 284 -6.22 -3.91 11.34
C ILE A 284 -6.08 -5.11 10.41
N PHE A 285 -5.04 -5.94 10.58
CA PHE A 285 -4.90 -7.15 9.77
C PHE A 285 -6.10 -8.09 9.95
N LYS A 286 -6.59 -8.27 11.18
CA LYS A 286 -7.76 -9.13 11.44
C LYS A 286 -9.01 -8.61 10.73
N GLN A 287 -9.23 -7.29 10.71
CA GLN A 287 -10.33 -6.64 9.99
C GLN A 287 -10.19 -6.78 8.47
N GLN A 288 -8.99 -6.59 7.94
CA GLN A 288 -8.71 -6.59 6.49
C GLN A 288 -8.49 -7.98 5.90
N LYS A 289 -8.32 -9.03 6.71
CA LYS A 289 -7.92 -10.39 6.25
C LYS A 289 -8.74 -10.88 5.06
N LYS A 290 -10.07 -10.77 5.13
CA LYS A 290 -10.96 -11.23 4.04
C LYS A 290 -10.78 -10.40 2.76
N ARG A 291 -10.57 -9.08 2.90
CA ARG A 291 -10.29 -8.20 1.75
C ARG A 291 -8.96 -8.56 1.09
N ILE A 292 -7.92 -8.77 1.90
CA ILE A 292 -6.60 -9.22 1.42
C ILE A 292 -6.74 -10.51 0.61
N ASP A 293 -7.43 -11.52 1.15
CA ASP A 293 -7.67 -12.80 0.47
C ASP A 293 -8.47 -12.62 -0.84
N ASN A 294 -9.48 -11.74 -0.84
CA ASN A 294 -10.29 -11.46 -2.03
C ASN A 294 -9.50 -10.75 -3.14
N ILE A 295 -8.61 -9.81 -2.79
CA ILE A 295 -7.74 -9.10 -3.76
C ILE A 295 -6.74 -10.07 -4.41
N TYR A 296 -6.20 -11.03 -3.67
CA TYR A 296 -5.44 -12.12 -4.26
C TYR A 296 -6.31 -12.97 -5.20
N ARG A 297 -7.46 -13.46 -4.69
CA ARG A 297 -8.28 -14.46 -5.37
C ARG A 297 -8.91 -13.95 -6.66
N VAL A 298 -9.32 -12.69 -6.72
CA VAL A 298 -9.92 -12.11 -7.93
C VAL A 298 -8.92 -12.04 -9.09
N GLN A 299 -7.65 -11.73 -8.79
CA GLN A 299 -6.57 -11.70 -9.77
C GLN A 299 -6.18 -13.11 -10.22
N GLU A 300 -6.13 -14.07 -9.29
CA GLU A 300 -5.92 -15.49 -9.61
C GLU A 300 -7.05 -16.04 -10.51
N ILE A 301 -8.32 -15.72 -10.24
CA ILE A 301 -9.44 -16.18 -11.06
C ILE A 301 -9.42 -15.55 -12.45
N ARG A 302 -8.99 -14.29 -12.59
CA ARG A 302 -8.78 -13.68 -13.91
C ARG A 302 -7.79 -14.48 -14.73
N TRP A 303 -6.67 -14.88 -14.13
CA TRP A 303 -5.70 -15.74 -14.82
C TRP A 303 -6.29 -17.10 -15.18
N GLN A 304 -7.07 -17.72 -14.30
CA GLN A 304 -7.69 -19.02 -14.58
C GLN A 304 -8.75 -18.98 -15.68
N LYS A 305 -9.53 -17.89 -15.78
CA LYS A 305 -10.65 -17.76 -16.71
C LYS A 305 -10.27 -17.11 -18.04
N GLU A 306 -9.43 -16.09 -17.99
CA GLU A 306 -9.09 -15.25 -19.14
C GLU A 306 -7.66 -15.49 -19.63
N HIS A 307 -6.85 -16.24 -18.87
CA HIS A 307 -5.42 -16.44 -19.15
C HIS A 307 -4.61 -15.14 -19.19
N ILE A 308 -5.11 -14.09 -18.53
CA ILE A 308 -4.41 -12.83 -18.33
C ILE A 308 -3.73 -12.85 -16.96
N LEU A 309 -2.40 -12.80 -16.95
CA LEU A 309 -1.62 -12.59 -15.73
C LEU A 309 -1.84 -11.15 -15.25
N THR A 310 -2.20 -10.95 -13.98
CA THR A 310 -2.63 -9.63 -13.49
C THR A 310 -2.10 -9.34 -12.08
N ALA A 311 -1.24 -8.33 -11.93
CA ALA A 311 -0.79 -7.90 -10.62
C ALA A 311 -0.95 -6.38 -10.51
N ARG A 312 -2.12 -5.94 -10.04
CA ARG A 312 -2.56 -4.54 -10.04
C ARG A 312 -2.04 -3.76 -8.85
N SER A 313 -1.32 -2.68 -9.12
CA SER A 313 -0.90 -1.69 -8.13
C SER A 313 -0.67 -0.36 -8.84
N ASP A 314 -0.73 0.75 -8.10
CA ASP A 314 -0.19 2.02 -8.60
C ASP A 314 1.31 1.92 -8.92
N TYR A 315 1.78 2.76 -9.85
CA TYR A 315 3.18 2.84 -10.28
C TYR A 315 3.47 4.12 -11.09
N PHE A 316 4.77 4.40 -11.32
CA PHE A 316 5.22 5.56 -12.09
C PHE A 316 5.45 5.27 -13.58
N THR A 317 5.18 6.25 -14.44
CA THR A 317 5.46 6.20 -15.88
C THR A 317 6.48 7.28 -16.26
N SER A 318 7.28 7.03 -17.31
CA SER A 318 8.26 8.01 -17.81
C SER A 318 7.64 9.09 -18.71
N VAL A 319 6.33 9.01 -18.97
CA VAL A 319 5.54 9.93 -19.78
C VAL A 319 4.27 10.27 -19.03
N ALA A 320 3.58 11.36 -19.41
CA ALA A 320 2.29 11.70 -18.80
C ALA A 320 1.33 10.49 -18.84
N PRO A 321 0.61 10.20 -17.74
CA PRO A 321 0.38 11.05 -16.56
C PRO A 321 1.45 10.95 -15.45
N TYR A 322 2.59 10.31 -15.68
CA TYR A 322 3.71 10.08 -14.74
C TYR A 322 3.41 9.20 -13.54
N HIS A 323 2.14 9.09 -13.14
CA HIS A 323 1.65 8.17 -12.13
C HIS A 323 0.23 7.72 -12.49
N VAL A 324 -0.06 6.43 -12.29
CA VAL A 324 -1.40 5.87 -12.48
C VAL A 324 -1.75 4.92 -11.34
N TYR A 325 -3.03 4.85 -11.04
CA TYR A 325 -3.65 3.77 -10.30
C TYR A 325 -4.05 2.67 -11.29
N ASP A 326 -3.29 1.57 -11.31
CA ASP A 326 -3.67 0.39 -12.05
C ASP A 326 -4.38 -0.59 -11.11
N THR A 327 -5.70 -0.73 -11.29
CA THR A 327 -6.60 -1.17 -10.23
C THR A 327 -7.28 -2.50 -10.51
N VAL A 328 -7.70 -3.18 -9.45
CA VAL A 328 -8.72 -4.24 -9.52
C VAL A 328 -10.09 -3.61 -9.78
N PHE A 329 -10.35 -2.46 -9.17
CA PHE A 329 -11.58 -1.69 -9.33
C PHE A 329 -11.29 -0.20 -9.19
N ALA A 330 -11.82 0.62 -10.10
CA ALA A 330 -11.88 2.05 -9.89
C ALA A 330 -13.08 2.72 -10.57
N ASN A 331 -13.69 3.67 -9.88
CA ASN A 331 -14.77 4.53 -10.37
C ASN A 331 -15.92 3.76 -11.07
N GLY A 332 -16.30 2.60 -10.54
CA GLY A 332 -17.41 1.79 -11.07
C GLY A 332 -17.00 0.70 -12.07
N TYR A 333 -15.73 0.65 -12.48
CA TYR A 333 -15.27 -0.29 -13.51
C TYR A 333 -14.20 -1.24 -12.96
N HIS A 334 -14.27 -2.51 -13.41
CA HIS A 334 -13.28 -3.53 -13.10
C HIS A 334 -12.03 -3.32 -13.95
N TRP A 335 -10.85 -3.63 -13.40
CA TRP A 335 -9.57 -3.61 -14.14
C TRP A 335 -9.23 -2.27 -14.79
N ASN A 336 -9.66 -1.19 -14.13
CA ASN A 336 -9.54 0.16 -14.66
C ASN A 336 -8.15 0.73 -14.32
N THR A 337 -7.47 1.29 -15.31
CA THR A 337 -6.21 2.01 -15.11
C THR A 337 -6.51 3.50 -15.27
N ILE A 338 -6.29 4.28 -14.22
CA ILE A 338 -6.63 5.70 -14.20
C ILE A 338 -5.48 6.56 -13.68
N SER A 339 -5.39 7.80 -14.15
CA SER A 339 -4.53 8.82 -13.58
C SER A 339 -5.10 9.36 -12.25
N GLU A 340 -4.36 10.24 -11.58
CA GLU A 340 -4.79 10.87 -10.32
C GLU A 340 -6.08 11.70 -10.43
N ASN A 341 -6.31 12.32 -11.58
CA ASN A 341 -7.54 13.06 -11.86
C ASN A 341 -8.68 12.16 -12.38
N GLY A 342 -8.49 10.84 -12.40
CA GLY A 342 -9.50 9.86 -12.81
C GLY A 342 -9.66 9.68 -14.32
N GLN A 343 -8.74 10.19 -15.15
CA GLN A 343 -8.75 9.94 -16.60
C GLN A 343 -8.37 8.49 -16.89
N TYR A 344 -9.04 7.89 -17.88
CA TYR A 344 -8.87 6.48 -18.23
C TYR A 344 -7.68 6.25 -19.16
N HIS A 345 -6.80 5.30 -18.79
CA HIS A 345 -5.57 4.95 -19.51
C HIS A 345 -5.38 3.43 -19.63
N PRO A 346 -6.24 2.70 -20.36
CA PRO A 346 -6.17 1.24 -20.47
C PRO A 346 -4.89 0.72 -21.13
N ASP A 347 -4.26 1.56 -21.96
CA ASP A 347 -2.98 1.28 -22.60
C ASP A 347 -1.82 1.17 -21.61
N LEU A 348 -2.01 1.68 -20.39
CA LEU A 348 -1.04 1.64 -19.31
C LEU A 348 -1.23 0.42 -18.39
N ALA A 349 -2.32 -0.35 -18.50
CA ALA A 349 -2.51 -1.59 -17.73
C ALA A 349 -1.25 -2.48 -17.73
N LEU A 350 -0.75 -2.88 -16.54
CA LEU A 350 0.48 -3.67 -16.43
C LEU A 350 0.47 -4.72 -15.32
N VAL A 351 1.37 -5.68 -15.45
CA VAL A 351 1.75 -6.62 -14.40
C VAL A 351 2.85 -5.96 -13.55
N SER A 352 2.48 -5.48 -12.37
CA SER A 352 3.34 -4.63 -11.53
C SER A 352 4.36 -5.45 -10.74
N THR A 353 5.64 -5.09 -10.85
CA THR A 353 6.73 -5.77 -10.15
C THR A 353 6.49 -5.77 -8.63
N ARG A 354 6.14 -4.61 -8.04
CA ARG A 354 5.86 -4.50 -6.60
C ARG A 354 4.71 -5.41 -6.15
N ALA A 355 3.65 -5.51 -6.95
CA ALA A 355 2.53 -6.39 -6.63
C ALA A 355 2.91 -7.87 -6.78
N VAL A 356 3.67 -8.23 -7.83
CA VAL A 356 4.10 -9.61 -8.07
C VAL A 356 4.92 -10.13 -6.90
N PHE A 357 5.90 -9.37 -6.42
CA PHE A 357 6.74 -9.80 -5.29
C PHE A 357 5.91 -10.04 -4.02
N GLY A 358 5.03 -9.10 -3.65
CA GLY A 358 4.17 -9.28 -2.48
C GLY A 358 3.20 -10.47 -2.61
N LEU A 359 2.53 -10.62 -3.76
CA LEU A 359 1.65 -11.76 -4.04
C LEU A 359 2.45 -13.08 -3.97
N TRP A 360 3.65 -13.10 -4.54
CA TRP A 360 4.52 -14.26 -4.54
C TRP A 360 4.94 -14.64 -3.12
N VAL A 361 5.38 -13.74 -2.24
CA VAL A 361 5.76 -14.22 -0.91
C VAL A 361 4.57 -14.67 -0.06
N LEU A 362 3.39 -14.06 -0.26
CA LEU A 362 2.22 -14.31 0.58
C LEU A 362 1.40 -15.55 0.18
N TRP A 363 1.40 -15.95 -1.10
CA TRP A 363 0.65 -17.12 -1.57
C TRP A 363 1.49 -18.03 -2.46
N ASN A 364 1.87 -19.20 -1.94
CA ASN A 364 2.57 -20.24 -2.70
C ASN A 364 1.62 -21.00 -3.64
N SER A 365 1.38 -20.47 -4.84
CA SER A 365 0.43 -21.00 -5.81
C SER A 365 0.98 -21.04 -7.23
N PRO A 366 0.40 -21.87 -8.12
CA PRO A 366 0.78 -21.88 -9.54
C PRO A 366 0.63 -20.52 -10.22
N TYR A 367 -0.33 -19.72 -9.75
CA TYR A 367 -0.57 -18.38 -10.25
C TYR A 367 0.58 -17.43 -9.95
N THR A 368 1.05 -17.42 -8.71
CA THR A 368 2.16 -16.54 -8.32
C THR A 368 3.51 -17.03 -8.84
N ASP A 369 3.67 -18.34 -9.06
CA ASP A 369 4.81 -18.88 -9.80
C ASP A 369 4.82 -18.39 -11.24
N ALA A 370 3.67 -18.39 -11.94
CA ALA A 370 3.58 -17.88 -13.30
C ALA A 370 3.86 -16.36 -13.38
N LEU A 371 3.36 -15.58 -12.41
CA LEU A 371 3.70 -14.16 -12.29
C LEU A 371 5.22 -13.95 -12.11
N MET A 372 5.85 -14.71 -11.22
CA MET A 372 7.29 -14.59 -10.96
C MET A 372 8.11 -15.01 -12.18
N GLN A 373 7.72 -16.08 -12.88
CA GLN A 373 8.38 -16.51 -14.11
C GLN A 373 8.37 -15.42 -15.20
N LEU A 374 7.26 -14.68 -15.33
CA LEU A 374 7.14 -13.56 -16.27
C LEU A 374 8.00 -12.34 -15.87
N THR A 375 8.24 -12.15 -14.58
CA THR A 375 8.74 -10.89 -14.02
C THR A 375 10.16 -10.92 -13.47
N GLN A 376 10.71 -12.09 -13.15
CA GLN A 376 12.04 -12.23 -12.57
C GLN A 376 13.20 -11.61 -13.38
N MET A 377 13.00 -11.33 -14.68
CA MET A 377 13.99 -10.70 -15.57
C MET A 377 13.73 -9.19 -15.80
N GLN A 378 12.76 -8.58 -15.11
CA GLN A 378 12.32 -7.20 -15.32
C GLN A 378 13.16 -6.20 -14.52
N HIS A 379 14.46 -6.22 -14.74
CA HIS A 379 15.40 -5.35 -14.05
C HIS A 379 16.57 -4.93 -14.92
N ASP A 380 17.26 -3.90 -14.46
CA ASP A 380 18.58 -3.51 -14.90
C ASP A 380 19.58 -3.86 -13.79
N GLU A 381 20.54 -4.74 -14.07
CA GLU A 381 21.51 -5.21 -13.08
C GLU A 381 22.31 -4.07 -12.42
N LYS A 382 22.45 -2.94 -13.12
CA LYS A 382 23.22 -1.78 -12.65
C LYS A 382 22.36 -0.69 -12.03
N ARG A 383 21.02 -0.72 -12.19
CA ARG A 383 20.13 0.36 -11.74
C ARG A 383 19.01 -0.07 -10.80
N GLY A 384 18.48 -1.27 -10.95
CA GLY A 384 17.38 -1.79 -10.12
C GLY A 384 16.21 -2.34 -10.94
N TRP A 385 15.11 -2.60 -10.25
CA TRP A 385 13.90 -3.19 -10.80
C TRP A 385 13.01 -2.19 -11.53
N TYR A 386 12.46 -2.62 -12.66
CA TYR A 386 11.47 -1.87 -13.42
C TYR A 386 10.09 -1.93 -12.75
N GLU A 387 9.23 -0.95 -13.05
CA GLU A 387 7.85 -0.91 -12.52
C GLU A 387 6.98 -2.10 -12.92
N GLY A 388 7.22 -2.66 -14.11
CA GLY A 388 6.54 -3.88 -14.55
C GLY A 388 6.49 -4.04 -16.07
N ARG A 389 5.55 -4.87 -16.53
CA ARG A 389 5.35 -5.20 -17.95
C ARG A 389 3.90 -4.94 -18.37
N TYR A 390 3.72 -4.16 -19.43
CA TYR A 390 2.39 -3.81 -19.95
C TYR A 390 1.63 -5.04 -20.45
N GLU A 391 0.34 -5.12 -20.14
CA GLU A 391 -0.55 -6.22 -20.54
C GLU A 391 -0.84 -6.20 -22.04
N ASN A 392 -0.91 -5.02 -22.67
CA ASN A 392 -1.34 -4.87 -24.07
C ASN A 392 -0.27 -5.28 -25.11
N ASN A 393 1.01 -5.13 -24.80
CA ASN A 393 2.10 -5.29 -25.76
C ASN A 393 3.31 -6.04 -25.18
N GLY A 394 3.32 -6.33 -23.89
CA GLY A 394 4.42 -7.03 -23.23
C GLY A 394 5.71 -6.23 -23.07
N ALA A 395 5.74 -4.94 -23.41
CA ALA A 395 6.91 -4.07 -23.22
C ALA A 395 7.12 -3.75 -21.74
N TYR A 396 8.37 -3.43 -21.38
CA TYR A 396 8.71 -2.99 -20.03
C TYR A 396 8.35 -1.52 -19.81
N ASN A 397 7.72 -1.24 -18.67
CA ASN A 397 7.80 0.08 -18.09
C ASN A 397 9.15 0.21 -17.37
N LYS A 398 10.14 0.78 -18.05
CA LYS A 398 11.52 0.89 -17.56
C LYS A 398 11.75 1.98 -16.52
N THR A 399 10.70 2.65 -16.03
CA THR A 399 10.81 3.50 -14.84
C THR A 399 11.30 2.67 -13.66
N ILE A 400 12.19 3.24 -12.84
CA ILE A 400 12.76 2.61 -11.67
C ILE A 400 12.49 3.53 -10.49
N SER A 401 11.74 3.03 -9.50
CA SER A 401 11.33 3.79 -8.33
C SER A 401 11.82 3.15 -7.03
N LEU A 402 11.89 3.99 -6.00
CA LEU A 402 12.27 3.58 -4.66
C LEU A 402 11.32 2.53 -4.12
N THR A 403 10.01 2.79 -4.18
CA THR A 403 8.98 1.89 -3.63
C THR A 403 9.00 0.52 -4.30
N THR A 404 9.23 0.42 -5.61
CA THR A 404 9.34 -0.90 -6.27
C THR A 404 10.56 -1.68 -5.81
N ASN A 405 11.72 -1.04 -5.67
CA ASN A 405 12.94 -1.71 -5.19
C ASN A 405 12.87 -2.03 -3.69
N ALA A 406 12.23 -1.18 -2.89
CA ALA A 406 11.95 -1.44 -1.48
C ALA A 406 11.04 -2.66 -1.32
N MET A 407 9.97 -2.75 -2.11
CA MET A 407 9.04 -3.87 -2.06
C MET A 407 9.71 -5.22 -2.38
N VAL A 408 10.66 -5.25 -3.32
CA VAL A 408 11.46 -6.45 -3.59
C VAL A 408 12.26 -6.88 -2.36
N LEU A 409 12.99 -5.94 -1.73
CA LEU A 409 13.79 -6.22 -0.54
C LEU A 409 12.92 -6.61 0.66
N GLU A 410 11.82 -5.90 0.89
CA GLU A 410 10.86 -6.15 1.97
C GLU A 410 10.23 -7.54 1.84
N THR A 411 9.82 -7.92 0.64
CA THR A 411 9.27 -9.24 0.32
C THR A 411 10.26 -10.36 0.68
N LEU A 412 11.54 -10.18 0.32
CA LEU A 412 12.58 -11.16 0.62
C LEU A 412 12.92 -11.20 2.11
N LEU A 413 12.92 -10.05 2.79
CA LEU A 413 13.03 -9.99 4.25
C LEU A 413 11.89 -10.75 4.92
N TYR A 414 10.65 -10.53 4.47
CA TYR A 414 9.47 -11.22 5.00
C TYR A 414 9.55 -12.75 4.78
N LYS A 415 10.08 -13.22 3.65
CA LYS A 415 10.31 -14.66 3.40
C LYS A 415 11.21 -15.28 4.49
N VAL A 416 12.25 -14.56 4.91
CA VAL A 416 13.22 -15.04 5.91
C VAL A 416 12.71 -14.86 7.34
N ALA A 417 12.16 -13.69 7.66
CA ALA A 417 11.84 -13.26 9.03
C ALA A 417 10.36 -13.43 9.43
N GLY A 418 9.49 -13.74 8.46
CA GLY A 418 8.03 -13.72 8.65
C GLY A 418 7.49 -12.30 8.85
N ASN A 419 6.42 -12.20 9.63
CA ASN A 419 5.73 -10.95 9.97
C ASN A 419 6.72 -9.85 10.34
N LEU A 420 6.67 -8.65 9.74
CA LEU A 420 7.73 -7.64 9.88
C LEU A 420 7.66 -6.81 11.17
N ILE A 421 6.50 -6.71 11.83
CA ILE A 421 6.35 -5.99 13.10
C ILE A 421 5.77 -6.92 14.17
N ASN A 422 6.42 -7.00 15.32
CA ASN A 422 5.86 -7.65 16.51
C ASN A 422 5.39 -6.58 17.49
N ILE A 423 4.25 -6.84 18.15
CA ILE A 423 3.60 -5.87 19.05
C ILE A 423 4.03 -6.02 20.51
N ASP A 424 5.09 -6.77 20.81
CA ASP A 424 5.53 -6.94 22.19
C ASP A 424 5.94 -5.56 22.75
N PRO A 425 5.14 -4.95 23.64
CA PRO A 425 5.36 -3.58 24.03
C PRO A 425 6.50 -3.56 25.03
N THR A 426 7.66 -3.06 24.61
CA THR A 426 8.72 -2.63 25.52
C THR A 426 8.61 -1.12 25.69
N ALA A 427 8.47 -0.65 26.93
CA ALA A 427 8.44 0.77 27.24
C ALA A 427 9.69 1.46 26.64
N GLY A 428 9.45 2.41 25.75
CA GLY A 428 10.49 3.15 25.02
C GLY A 428 10.82 4.50 25.64
N TYR A 429 11.68 5.25 24.95
CA TYR A 429 12.00 6.63 25.32
C TYR A 429 10.75 7.51 25.28
N LEU A 430 9.89 7.30 24.28
CA LEU A 430 8.62 8.01 24.18
C LEU A 430 7.75 7.76 25.42
N ASP A 431 7.59 6.51 25.87
CA ASP A 431 6.76 6.19 27.04
C ASP A 431 7.25 6.87 28.32
N VAL A 432 8.56 6.87 28.55
CA VAL A 432 9.20 7.57 29.69
C VAL A 432 9.02 9.08 29.56
N ARG A 433 9.18 9.65 28.36
CA ARG A 433 8.99 11.08 28.14
C ARG A 433 7.54 11.51 28.37
N MET A 434 6.58 10.63 28.09
CA MET A 434 5.15 10.91 28.21
C MET A 434 4.56 10.56 29.59
N SER A 435 5.32 9.93 30.49
CA SER A 435 4.85 9.55 31.82
C SER A 435 4.68 10.75 32.76
N ASP A 436 5.50 11.79 32.61
CA ASP A 436 5.33 13.04 33.34
C ASP A 436 4.31 13.95 32.64
N ILE A 437 3.10 13.97 33.19
CA ILE A 437 1.96 14.73 32.66
C ILE A 437 2.27 16.25 32.57
N PHE A 438 3.13 16.78 33.44
CA PHE A 438 3.42 18.21 33.50
C PHE A 438 4.48 18.67 32.50
N SER A 439 5.27 17.75 31.93
CA SER A 439 6.34 18.09 30.96
C SER A 439 6.10 17.56 29.54
N ARG A 440 4.87 17.11 29.27
CA ARG A 440 4.44 16.69 27.92
C ARG A 440 4.56 17.83 26.91
N PRO A 441 5.08 17.56 25.69
CA PRO A 441 5.43 18.59 24.73
C PRO A 441 4.24 19.28 24.03
N GLN A 442 3.00 18.84 24.26
CA GLN A 442 1.78 19.39 23.66
C GLN A 442 1.77 19.30 22.13
N LEU A 443 2.13 18.12 21.62
CA LEU A 443 2.23 17.83 20.18
C LEU A 443 1.06 16.99 19.67
N CYS A 444 -0.01 16.85 20.46
CA CYS A 444 -1.10 15.91 20.24
C CYS A 444 -0.59 14.47 20.02
N LEU A 445 0.40 14.06 20.80
CA LEU A 445 0.87 12.67 20.85
C LEU A 445 -0.21 11.75 21.45
N PRO A 446 -0.12 10.43 21.27
CA PRO A 446 -1.14 9.48 21.72
C PRO A 446 -1.54 9.64 23.19
N GLN A 447 -0.56 9.79 24.07
CA GLN A 447 -0.75 9.92 25.51
C GLN A 447 -1.37 11.28 25.90
N GLU A 448 -1.30 12.29 25.03
CA GLU A 448 -1.92 13.61 25.21
C GLU A 448 -3.38 13.63 24.74
N ARG A 449 -3.81 12.62 23.96
CA ARG A 449 -5.16 12.51 23.41
C ARG A 449 -6.16 11.81 24.33
N VAL A 450 -5.74 11.45 25.55
CA VAL A 450 -6.66 10.91 26.55
C VAL A 450 -7.64 12.00 26.94
N ILE A 451 -8.84 11.91 26.37
CA ILE A 451 -9.98 12.77 26.67
C ILE A 451 -10.30 12.69 28.15
N LEU A 452 -10.48 13.85 28.77
CA LEU A 452 -11.16 14.16 30.02
C LEU A 452 -12.53 13.44 30.14
N ARG A 453 -12.55 12.11 30.33
CA ARG A 453 -13.79 11.35 30.59
C ARG A 453 -14.19 11.30 32.07
N GLU A 454 -13.47 11.98 32.97
CA GLU A 454 -13.72 11.96 34.43
C GLU A 454 -14.17 13.30 35.06
N VAL A 455 -14.76 14.22 34.31
CA VAL A 455 -15.41 15.42 34.93
C VAL A 455 -16.84 15.64 34.40
N ALA A 456 -17.59 14.57 34.17
CA ALA A 456 -19.04 14.62 33.95
C ALA A 456 -19.80 13.66 34.88
N SER A 457 -19.25 13.43 36.08
CA SER A 457 -19.97 12.80 37.19
C SER A 457 -19.68 13.57 38.49
N LYS A 458 -20.21 14.78 38.60
CA LYS A 458 -20.59 15.41 39.87
C LYS A 458 -21.85 16.22 39.67
#